data_AF-A0A5E5PUG3-F1
#
_entry.id   AF-A0A5E5PUG3-F1
#
_cell.length_a   1.000
_cell.length_b   1.000
_cell.length_c   1.000
_cell.angle_alpha   90.00
_cell.angle_beta   90.00
_cell.angle_gamma   90.00
#
_symmetry.space_group_name_H-M   'P 1'
#
loop_
_entity.id
_entity.type
_entity.pdbx_description
1 polymer ?
#
loop_
_entity_poly.entity_id
_entity_poly.type
_entity_poly.pdbx_seq_one_letter_code
_entity_poly.pdbx_strand_id
1 'polypeptide(L)'
;MFETDKDILAFKPKYPHTLPQDWKNEENPTVYEVNATLDTLKKMYANQVKDLEQNRVEAEIGEENLRNIATNYQSIKSILFQPR
;
A
#
# COMPACT_ATOMS: atom_id res chain seq x y z
N MET A 1 22.21 -21.01 9.70
CA MET A 1 20.93 -21.09 10.42
C MET A 1 19.94 -20.34 9.58
N PHE A 2 19.12 -21.05 8.81
CA PHE A 2 18.15 -20.45 7.92
C PHE A 2 16.84 -20.25 8.69
N GLU A 3 16.30 -19.04 8.59
CA GLU A 3 14.97 -18.69 9.08
C GLU A 3 13.97 -19.69 8.48
N THR A 4 13.18 -20.32 9.34
CA THR A 4 12.17 -21.30 8.88
C THR A 4 10.90 -20.56 8.51
N ASP A 5 10.14 -21.10 7.55
CA ASP A 5 8.89 -20.55 6.98
C ASP A 5 7.83 -20.09 8.02
N LYS A 6 7.99 -20.46 9.30
CA LYS A 6 7.16 -20.00 10.43
C LYS A 6 7.44 -18.54 10.83
N ASP A 7 8.65 -18.02 10.63
CA ASP A 7 9.02 -16.64 10.96
C ASP A 7 8.41 -15.63 9.97
N ILE A 8 8.03 -16.09 8.78
CA ILE A 8 7.36 -15.30 7.73
C ILE A 8 5.88 -15.04 8.08
N LEU A 9 5.28 -15.86 8.96
CA LEU A 9 3.88 -15.77 9.38
C LEU A 9 3.69 -15.00 10.69
N ALA A 10 4.76 -14.50 11.32
CA ALA A 10 4.65 -13.66 12.50
C ALA A 10 4.09 -12.29 12.11
N PHE A 11 2.80 -12.06 12.39
CA PHE A 11 2.18 -10.74 12.28
C PHE A 11 3.00 -9.71 13.06
N LYS A 12 3.70 -8.82 12.35
CA LYS A 12 4.47 -7.73 12.94
C LYS A 12 3.55 -6.50 13.11
N PRO A 13 3.43 -5.94 14.33
CA PRO A 13 2.24 -5.18 14.73
C PRO A 13 2.29 -3.68 14.36
N LYS A 14 3.25 -3.23 13.58
CA LYS A 14 3.51 -1.82 13.32
C LYS A 14 4.11 -1.75 11.94
N TYR A 15 3.34 -1.33 10.96
CA TYR A 15 3.91 -0.81 9.72
C TYR A 15 4.21 0.66 9.99
N PRO A 16 5.45 1.04 10.40
CA PRO A 16 5.81 2.44 10.63
C PRO A 16 5.69 3.30 9.37
N HIS A 17 5.54 2.65 8.20
CA HIS A 17 5.54 3.29 6.92
C HIS A 17 4.33 2.80 6.12
N THR A 18 3.28 3.62 6.11
CA THR A 18 1.97 3.28 5.52
C THR A 18 1.87 3.71 4.06
N LEU A 19 2.65 4.71 3.68
CA LEU A 19 2.73 5.28 2.34
C LEU A 19 4.20 5.36 1.88
N PRO A 20 4.47 5.50 0.57
CA PRO A 20 5.84 5.56 0.05
C PRO A 20 6.68 6.67 0.67
N GLN A 21 6.06 7.82 0.91
CA GLN A 21 6.64 8.98 1.59
C GLN A 21 7.09 8.71 3.04
N ASP A 22 6.58 7.63 3.64
CA ASP A 22 6.97 7.26 4.99
C ASP A 22 8.25 6.40 4.97
N TRP A 23 8.65 5.82 3.83
CA TRP A 23 9.79 4.90 3.73
C TRP A 23 11.10 5.57 4.19
N LYS A 24 11.99 4.79 4.81
CA LYS A 24 13.27 5.31 5.31
C LYS A 24 14.19 5.79 4.18
N ASN A 25 14.14 5.15 3.03
CA ASN A 25 14.80 5.58 1.80
C ASN A 25 13.92 5.21 0.60
N GLU A 26 13.33 6.21 -0.03
CA GLU A 26 12.43 6.01 -1.18
C GLU A 26 13.13 5.41 -2.40
N GLU A 27 14.42 5.70 -2.61
CA GLU A 27 15.17 5.16 -3.76
C GLU A 27 15.59 3.70 -3.56
N ASN A 28 15.57 3.22 -2.32
CA ASN A 28 15.93 1.85 -1.97
C ASN A 28 15.05 1.32 -0.84
N PRO A 29 13.74 1.12 -1.11
CA PRO A 29 12.82 0.64 -0.11
C PRO A 29 13.08 -0.82 0.22
N THR A 30 12.84 -1.19 1.47
CA THR A 30 12.88 -2.60 1.88
C THR A 30 11.65 -3.34 1.35
N VAL A 31 11.79 -4.66 1.15
CA VAL A 31 10.65 -5.52 0.78
C VAL A 31 9.49 -5.41 1.77
N TYR A 32 9.80 -5.20 3.06
CA TYR A 32 8.81 -5.00 4.11
C TYR A 32 8.02 -3.70 3.90
N GLU A 33 8.69 -2.58 3.66
CA GLU A 33 8.06 -1.28 3.39
C GLU A 33 7.16 -1.34 2.15
N VAL A 34 7.61 -2.00 1.08
CA VAL A 34 6.81 -2.19 -0.13
C VAL A 34 5.54 -2.99 0.19
N ASN A 35 5.68 -4.15 0.84
CA ASN A 35 4.53 -5.01 1.18
C ASN A 35 3.55 -4.30 2.13
N ALA A 36 4.06 -3.58 3.12
CA ALA A 36 3.28 -2.79 4.07
C ALA A 36 2.38 -1.76 3.37
N THR A 37 2.99 -1.00 2.46
CA THR A 37 2.29 0.02 1.69
C THR A 37 1.28 -0.61 0.73
N LEU A 38 1.64 -1.70 0.04
CA LEU A 38 0.71 -2.40 -0.85
C LEU A 38 -0.51 -2.95 -0.12
N ASP A 39 -0.33 -3.53 1.07
CA ASP A 39 -1.43 -4.04 1.89
C ASP A 39 -2.32 -2.92 2.43
N THR A 40 -1.72 -1.77 2.77
CA THR A 40 -2.47 -0.57 3.17
C THR A 40 -3.33 -0.06 2.03
N LEU A 41 -2.76 0.10 0.83
CA LEU A 41 -3.49 0.55 -0.36
C LEU A 41 -4.62 -0.44 -0.74
N LYS A 42 -4.41 -1.76 -0.58
CA LYS A 42 -5.45 -2.76 -0.83
C LYS A 42 -6.65 -2.59 0.11
N LYS A 43 -6.37 -2.33 1.40
CA LYS A 43 -7.42 -2.07 2.40
C LYS A 43 -8.16 -0.76 2.11
N MET A 44 -7.44 0.30 1.74
CA MET A 44 -8.05 1.57 1.36
C MET A 44 -8.98 1.39 0.16
N TYR A 45 -8.53 0.67 -0.87
CA TYR A 45 -9.34 0.35 -2.04
C TYR A 45 -10.62 -0.41 -1.65
N ALA A 46 -10.48 -1.51 -0.90
CA ALA A 46 -11.62 -2.33 -0.50
C ALA A 46 -12.64 -1.55 0.34
N ASN A 47 -12.17 -0.70 1.25
CA ASN A 47 -13.04 0.17 2.06
C ASN A 47 -13.75 1.20 1.18
N GLN A 48 -13.03 1.85 0.27
CA GLN A 48 -13.61 2.87 -0.62
C GLN A 48 -14.66 2.28 -1.56
N VAL A 49 -14.42 1.09 -2.11
CA VAL A 49 -15.41 0.36 -2.93
C VAL A 49 -16.65 0.05 -2.10
N LYS A 50 -16.47 -0.47 -0.87
CA LYS A 50 -17.59 -0.76 0.03
C LYS A 50 -18.38 0.49 0.38
N ASP A 51 -17.72 1.62 0.62
CA ASP A 51 -18.38 2.88 0.92
C ASP A 51 -19.18 3.42 -0.27
N LEU A 52 -18.69 3.24 -1.51
CA LEU A 52 -19.44 3.54 -2.73
C LEU A 52 -20.66 2.63 -2.90
N GLU A 53 -20.50 1.32 -2.76
CA GLU A 53 -21.60 0.35 -2.86
C GLU A 53 -22.71 0.61 -1.82
N GLN A 54 -22.32 1.13 -0.65
CA GLN A 54 -23.23 1.44 0.46
C GLN A 54 -23.73 2.88 0.45
N ASN A 55 -23.40 3.68 -0.58
CA ASN A 55 -23.73 5.11 -0.69
C ASN A 55 -23.33 5.92 0.56
N ARG A 56 -22.21 5.56 1.21
CA ARG A 56 -21.67 6.25 2.38
C ARG A 56 -20.81 7.46 2.02
N VAL A 57 -20.49 7.59 0.74
CA VAL A 57 -19.68 8.65 0.15
C VAL A 57 -20.30 9.00 -1.19
N GLU A 58 -20.22 10.28 -1.57
CA GLU A 58 -20.66 10.72 -2.88
C GLU A 58 -19.80 10.06 -3.98
N ALA A 59 -20.43 9.71 -5.10
CA ALA A 59 -19.77 8.96 -6.17
C ALA A 59 -18.53 9.69 -6.69
N GLU A 60 -18.61 11.00 -6.90
CA GLU A 60 -17.49 11.83 -7.38
C GLU A 60 -16.29 11.77 -6.43
N ILE A 61 -16.54 11.98 -5.13
CA ILE A 61 -15.51 11.92 -4.09
C ILE A 61 -14.91 10.52 -4.00
N GLY A 62 -15.75 9.49 -4.05
CA GLY A 62 -15.28 8.12 -3.98
C GLY A 62 -14.46 7.69 -5.20
N GLU A 63 -14.84 8.13 -6.40
CA GLU A 63 -14.06 7.92 -7.62
C GLU A 63 -12.72 8.65 -7.57
N GLU A 64 -12.68 9.89 -7.06
CA GLU A 64 -11.43 10.62 -6.85
C GLU A 64 -10.50 9.88 -5.87
N ASN A 65 -11.04 9.39 -4.75
CA ASN A 65 -10.28 8.59 -3.80
C ASN A 65 -9.71 7.31 -4.44
N LEU A 66 -10.49 6.62 -5.28
CA LEU A 66 -10.00 5.46 -6.02
C LEU A 66 -8.89 5.82 -7.01
N ARG A 67 -8.99 6.96 -7.70
CA ARG A 67 -7.92 7.46 -8.59
C ARG A 67 -6.65 7.76 -7.80
N ASN A 68 -6.76 8.38 -6.63
CA ASN A 68 -5.61 8.67 -5.76
C ASN A 68 -4.91 7.38 -5.29
N ILE A 69 -5.68 6.37 -4.89
CA ILE A 69 -5.14 5.04 -4.54
C ILE A 69 -4.42 4.41 -5.74
N ALA A 70 -5.01 4.47 -6.94
CA ALA A 70 -4.40 3.96 -8.16
C ALA A 70 -3.09 4.69 -8.52
N THR A 71 -3.06 6.01 -8.38
CA THR A 71 -1.84 6.82 -8.57
C THR A 71 -0.73 6.38 -7.62
N ASN A 72 -1.05 6.15 -6.34
CA ASN A 72 -0.07 5.65 -5.37
C ASN A 72 0.52 4.28 -5.76
N TYR A 73 -0.30 3.38 -6.30
CA TYR A 73 0.21 2.12 -6.85
C TYR A 73 1.18 2.33 -8.02
N GLN A 74 0.87 3.26 -8.93
CA GLN A 74 1.76 3.59 -10.04
C GLN A 74 3.06 4.23 -9.57
N SER A 75 3.02 5.10 -8.56
CA SER A 75 4.23 5.69 -7.96
C SER A 75 5.15 4.62 -7.39
N ILE A 76 4.61 3.67 -6.62
CA ILE A 76 5.38 2.53 -6.09
C ILE A 76 6.00 1.73 -7.23
N LYS A 77 5.23 1.42 -8.26
CA LYS A 77 5.74 0.71 -9.44
C LYS A 77 6.87 1.50 -10.11
N SER A 78 6.71 2.81 -10.27
CA SER A 78 7.73 3.68 -10.86
C SER A 78 9.02 3.64 -10.06
N ILE A 79 8.95 3.70 -8.72
CA ILE A 79 10.12 3.63 -7.83
C ILE A 79 10.84 2.28 -7.97
N LEU A 80 10.09 1.18 -7.95
CA LEU A 80 10.67 -0.16 -7.95
C LEU A 80 11.27 -0.59 -9.30
N PHE A 81 10.77 -0.02 -10.40
CA PHE A 81 11.15 -0.41 -11.76
C PHE A 81 11.77 0.74 -12.56
N GLN A 82 12.41 1.72 -11.89
CA GLN A 82 13.19 2.74 -12.59
C GLN A 82 14.28 2.07 -13.46
N PRO A 83 14.52 2.55 -14.69
CA PRO A 83 15.65 2.10 -15.49
C PRO A 83 16.95 2.38 -14.72
N ARG A 84 17.75 1.33 -14.49
CA ARG A 84 19.07 1.44 -13.86
C ARG A 84 20.17 1.57 -14.90
#